data_AF-A0A2E8ICV8-F1
#
_entry.id   AF-A0A2E8ICV8-F1
#
_cell.length_a   1.000
_cell.length_b   1.000
_cell.length_c   1.000
_cell.angle_alpha   90.00
_cell.angle_beta   90.00
_cell.angle_gamma   90.00
#
_symmetry.space_group_name_H-M   'P 1'
#
loop_
_entity.id
_entity.type
_entity.pdbx_description
1 polymer ?
#
loop_
_entity_poly.entity_id
_entity_poly.type
_entity_poly.pdbx_seq_one_letter_code
_entity_poly.pdbx_strand_id
1 'polypeptide(L)'
;MILQPLRLEAGWQVDYNQWYEVDPIEGFESYFEGSSLLILKNPDRLKFIDVEWRPERDLSGSFHLTVLNYLEDYDNRLNTFEVNPDWDNPILEISIHSRLALVNQLEELMRILPPYEDPRMTLQRGVVDDTSESYRLELITNGISTELVGKIIENGSAQIQNHCLDHPEITRDLIKQFAENGITKKVKNKANTKLKSKRWR
;
A
#
# COMPACT_ATOMS: atom_id res chain seq x y z
N MET A 1 -28.91 20.06 -5.92
CA MET A 1 -27.98 19.58 -6.95
C MET A 1 -27.73 18.10 -6.75
N ILE A 2 -27.34 17.39 -7.81
CA ILE A 2 -27.17 15.94 -7.82
C ILE A 2 -25.68 15.63 -7.92
N LEU A 3 -25.20 14.68 -7.12
CA LEU A 3 -23.83 14.17 -7.21
C LEU A 3 -23.63 13.46 -8.55
N GLN A 4 -22.41 13.49 -9.07
CA GLN A 4 -22.06 12.76 -10.29
C GLN A 4 -22.39 11.27 -10.14
N PRO A 5 -23.26 10.69 -10.99
CA PRO A 5 -23.46 9.26 -11.00
C PRO A 5 -22.16 8.52 -11.34
N LEU A 6 -21.77 7.57 -10.49
CA LEU A 6 -20.58 6.74 -10.64
C LEU A 6 -20.91 5.31 -10.21
N ARG A 7 -20.60 4.31 -11.04
CA ARG A 7 -20.70 2.91 -10.61
C ARG A 7 -19.50 2.54 -9.75
N LEU A 8 -19.76 1.98 -8.58
CA LEU A 8 -18.71 1.51 -7.68
C LEU A 8 -18.55 0.00 -7.83
N GLU A 9 -17.34 -0.42 -8.16
CA GLU A 9 -16.96 -1.83 -8.10
C GLU A 9 -16.95 -2.30 -6.64
N ALA A 10 -17.25 -3.58 -6.39
CA ALA A 10 -17.30 -4.12 -5.04
C ALA A 10 -15.98 -3.90 -4.27
N GLY A 11 -16.11 -3.54 -2.99
CA GLY A 11 -14.99 -3.25 -2.09
C GLY A 11 -14.51 -1.80 -2.11
N TRP A 12 -14.95 -0.98 -3.07
CA TRP A 12 -14.68 0.45 -3.05
C TRP A 12 -15.63 1.19 -2.10
N GLN A 13 -15.08 2.17 -1.40
CA GLN A 13 -15.75 3.03 -0.43
C GLN A 13 -15.55 4.49 -0.83
N VAL A 14 -16.58 5.31 -0.62
CA VAL A 14 -16.52 6.76 -0.82
C VAL A 14 -16.16 7.40 0.52
N ASP A 15 -14.96 7.96 0.61
CA ASP A 15 -14.46 8.64 1.80
C ASP A 15 -14.81 10.13 1.80
N TYR A 16 -14.84 10.74 0.61
CA TYR A 16 -15.23 12.13 0.42
C TYR A 16 -15.92 12.30 -0.93
N ASN A 17 -16.96 13.12 -1.00
CA ASN A 17 -17.65 13.40 -2.26
C ASN A 17 -18.31 14.78 -2.29
N GLN A 18 -17.72 15.66 -3.08
CA GLN A 18 -18.30 16.92 -3.55
C GLN A 18 -18.21 16.99 -5.08
N TRP A 19 -18.14 15.85 -5.76
CA TRP A 19 -18.12 15.80 -7.21
C TRP A 19 -19.56 15.78 -7.74
N TYR A 20 -20.01 16.93 -8.20
CA TYR A 20 -21.37 17.12 -8.69
C TYR A 20 -21.47 16.87 -10.21
N GLU A 21 -22.68 16.58 -10.68
CA GLU A 21 -22.98 16.46 -12.11
C GLU A 21 -23.06 17.85 -12.77
N VAL A 22 -21.93 18.56 -12.77
CA VAL A 22 -21.79 19.95 -13.23
C VAL A 22 -20.58 20.05 -14.15
N ASP A 23 -20.75 20.73 -15.28
CA ASP A 23 -19.67 21.03 -16.22
C ASP A 23 -19.04 22.39 -15.88
N PRO A 24 -17.76 22.63 -16.22
CA PRO A 24 -17.06 23.88 -15.91
C PRO A 24 -17.54 25.03 -16.80
N ILE A 25 -18.67 25.63 -16.43
CA ILE A 25 -19.28 26.79 -17.10
C ILE A 25 -19.44 27.97 -16.14
N GLU A 26 -19.58 29.17 -16.70
CA GLU A 26 -19.66 30.43 -15.93
C GLU A 26 -20.77 30.39 -14.87
N GLY A 27 -20.44 30.82 -13.65
CA GLY A 27 -21.34 30.81 -12.50
C GLY A 27 -21.33 29.52 -11.67
N PHE A 28 -20.52 28.52 -12.05
CA PHE A 28 -20.35 27.26 -11.34
C PHE A 28 -18.93 27.02 -10.82
N GLU A 29 -18.09 28.07 -10.77
CA GLU A 29 -16.68 27.98 -10.36
C GLU A 29 -16.49 27.38 -8.96
N SER A 30 -17.43 27.63 -8.05
CA SER A 30 -17.40 27.10 -6.67
C SER A 30 -17.57 25.59 -6.57
N TYR A 31 -17.94 24.90 -7.66
CA TYR A 31 -17.98 23.43 -7.69
C TYR A 31 -16.62 22.81 -8.03
N PHE A 32 -15.63 23.64 -8.34
CA PHE A 32 -14.31 23.27 -8.82
C PHE A 32 -13.23 23.85 -7.90
N GLU A 33 -13.46 23.79 -6.59
CA GLU A 33 -12.56 24.31 -5.54
C GLU A 33 -12.31 23.28 -4.45
N GLY A 34 -11.30 23.53 -3.62
CA GLY A 34 -10.94 22.68 -2.49
C GLY A 34 -9.85 21.64 -2.79
N SER A 35 -9.42 20.96 -1.72
CA SER A 35 -8.31 19.99 -1.81
C SER A 35 -8.66 18.77 -2.65
N SER A 36 -9.92 18.31 -2.59
CA SER A 36 -10.40 17.14 -3.30
C SER A 36 -11.87 17.34 -3.67
N LEU A 37 -12.30 16.73 -4.77
CA LEU A 37 -13.70 16.60 -5.19
C LEU A 37 -14.25 15.21 -4.88
N LEU A 38 -13.44 14.17 -5.01
CA LEU A 38 -13.83 12.79 -4.73
C LEU A 38 -12.63 12.03 -4.16
N ILE A 39 -12.85 11.34 -3.03
CA ILE A 39 -11.88 10.38 -2.49
C ILE A 39 -12.55 9.01 -2.44
N LEU A 40 -11.91 8.03 -3.08
CA LEU A 40 -12.30 6.64 -3.04
C LEU A 40 -11.18 5.81 -2.41
N LYS A 41 -11.55 4.79 -1.63
CA LYS A 41 -10.59 3.80 -1.15
C LYS A 41 -11.11 2.38 -1.30
N ASN A 42 -10.19 1.44 -1.38
CA ASN A 42 -10.47 0.00 -1.32
C ASN A 42 -9.62 -0.65 -0.22
N PRO A 43 -10.21 -0.98 0.94
CA PRO A 43 -9.49 -1.59 2.08
C PRO A 43 -8.92 -2.97 1.85
N ASP A 44 -9.48 -3.74 0.90
CA ASP A 44 -8.98 -5.07 0.59
C ASP A 44 -7.84 -5.04 -0.42
N ARG A 45 -7.76 -3.96 -1.21
CA ARG A 45 -6.69 -3.75 -2.21
C ARG A 45 -5.62 -2.76 -1.79
N LEU A 46 -5.81 -2.07 -0.64
CA LEU A 46 -4.94 -0.98 -0.18
C LEU A 46 -4.73 0.10 -1.26
N LYS A 47 -5.83 0.49 -1.93
CA LYS A 47 -5.85 1.52 -2.98
C LYS A 47 -6.61 2.75 -2.59
N PHE A 48 -6.04 3.90 -2.91
CA PHE A 48 -6.61 5.22 -2.69
C PHE A 48 -6.67 5.95 -4.03
N ILE A 49 -7.80 6.60 -4.32
CA ILE A 49 -7.97 7.46 -5.48
C ILE A 49 -8.40 8.82 -4.97
N ASP A 50 -7.67 9.85 -5.35
CA ASP A 50 -8.06 11.24 -5.17
C ASP A 50 -8.37 11.86 -6.53
N VAL A 51 -9.38 12.71 -6.55
CA VAL A 51 -9.74 13.53 -7.70
C VAL A 51 -9.87 14.95 -7.21
N GLU A 52 -9.08 15.84 -7.78
CA GLU A 52 -9.13 17.28 -7.53
C GLU A 52 -9.38 18.04 -8.84
N TRP A 53 -9.75 19.31 -8.73
CA TRP A 53 -9.77 20.21 -9.89
C TRP A 53 -8.67 21.25 -9.76
N ARG A 54 -7.88 21.40 -10.83
CA ARG A 54 -6.79 22.39 -10.89
C ARG A 54 -6.74 23.10 -12.24
N PRO A 55 -6.42 24.41 -12.27
CA PRO A 55 -6.36 25.30 -11.11
C PRO A 55 -7.73 25.49 -10.44
N GLU A 56 -7.77 25.71 -9.13
CA GLU A 56 -9.04 25.90 -8.41
C GLU A 56 -9.85 27.05 -9.01
N ARG A 57 -11.15 26.82 -9.16
CA ARG A 57 -12.16 27.76 -9.68
C ARG A 57 -11.91 28.23 -11.12
N ASP A 58 -10.90 27.70 -11.79
CA ASP A 58 -10.61 28.00 -13.18
C ASP A 58 -11.40 27.04 -14.08
N LEU A 59 -12.37 27.57 -14.83
CA LEU A 59 -13.20 26.78 -15.74
C LEU A 59 -12.42 26.19 -16.92
N SER A 60 -11.22 26.71 -17.20
CA SER A 60 -10.28 26.13 -18.17
C SER A 60 -9.35 25.07 -17.58
N GLY A 61 -9.50 24.78 -16.27
CA GLY A 61 -8.78 23.73 -15.58
C GLY A 61 -9.17 22.32 -16.01
N SER A 62 -8.70 21.35 -15.24
CA SER A 62 -8.99 19.95 -15.47
C SER A 62 -9.11 19.18 -14.16
N PHE A 63 -9.71 17.99 -14.23
CA PHE A 63 -9.65 17.03 -13.15
C PHE A 63 -8.27 16.41 -13.09
N HIS A 64 -7.61 16.44 -11.94
CA HIS A 64 -6.39 15.69 -11.68
C HIS A 64 -6.77 14.46 -10.88
N LEU A 65 -6.55 13.29 -11.46
CA LEU A 65 -6.79 11.99 -10.83
C LEU A 65 -5.45 11.40 -10.42
N THR A 66 -5.35 11.07 -9.14
CA THR A 66 -4.17 10.45 -8.53
C THR A 66 -4.56 9.11 -7.91
N VAL A 67 -3.82 8.05 -8.23
CA VAL A 67 -3.99 6.72 -7.65
C VAL A 67 -2.77 6.38 -6.81
N LEU A 68 -3.00 6.04 -5.54
CA LEU A 68 -1.97 5.73 -4.56
C LEU A 68 -2.16 4.32 -4.00
N ASN A 69 -1.05 3.73 -3.55
CA ASN A 69 -1.12 2.72 -2.50
C ASN A 69 -1.31 3.43 -1.16
N TYR A 70 -1.87 2.74 -0.18
CA TYR A 70 -1.81 3.21 1.20
C TYR A 70 -1.48 2.08 2.15
N LEU A 71 -0.98 2.46 3.31
CA LEU A 71 -0.79 1.56 4.45
C LEU A 71 -1.79 1.93 5.53
N GLU A 72 -2.15 0.93 6.34
CA GLU A 72 -3.04 1.13 7.47
C GLU A 72 -2.27 1.06 8.77
N ASP A 73 -2.61 1.93 9.71
CA ASP A 73 -2.14 1.84 11.09
C ASP A 73 -3.36 1.71 12.00
N TYR A 74 -3.41 0.66 12.79
CA TYR A 74 -4.53 0.37 13.67
C TYR A 74 -4.38 1.15 14.97
N ASP A 75 -5.27 2.11 15.20
CA ASP A 75 -5.35 2.83 16.47
C ASP A 75 -6.24 2.05 17.45
N ASN A 76 -5.58 1.38 18.40
CA ASN A 76 -6.25 0.63 19.47
C ASN A 76 -7.13 1.52 20.39
N ARG A 77 -6.86 2.83 20.46
CA ARG A 77 -7.65 3.76 21.29
C ARG A 77 -9.01 4.05 20.66
N LEU A 78 -9.03 4.19 19.34
CA LEU A 78 -10.22 4.52 18.56
C LEU A 78 -10.90 3.28 17.97
N ASN A 79 -10.21 2.14 17.97
CA ASN A 79 -10.62 0.90 17.28
C ASN A 79 -10.90 1.17 15.79
N THR A 80 -10.00 1.93 15.15
CA THR A 80 -10.09 2.34 13.75
C THR A 80 -8.75 2.14 13.04
N PHE A 81 -8.80 2.02 11.71
CA PHE A 81 -7.62 2.05 10.86
C PHE A 81 -7.40 3.47 10.36
N GLU A 82 -6.26 4.05 10.71
CA GLU A 82 -5.74 5.26 10.07
C GLU A 82 -5.18 4.88 8.70
N VAL A 83 -5.60 5.62 7.68
CA VAL A 83 -5.21 5.41 6.28
C VAL A 83 -4.09 6.38 5.96
N ASN A 84 -2.95 5.85 5.53
CA ASN A 84 -1.75 6.61 5.19
C ASN A 84 -1.39 6.41 3.72
N PRO A 85 -1.93 7.23 2.79
CA PRO A 85 -1.59 7.17 1.37
C PRO A 85 -0.15 7.59 1.09
N ASP A 86 0.51 6.87 0.18
CA ASP A 86 1.90 7.15 -0.24
C ASP A 86 1.93 8.21 -1.35
N TRP A 87 1.82 9.47 -0.94
CA TRP A 87 1.85 10.63 -1.84
C TRP A 87 3.18 10.81 -2.57
N ASP A 88 4.27 10.26 -2.04
CA ASP A 88 5.59 10.38 -2.63
C ASP A 88 5.77 9.42 -3.83
N ASN A 89 4.97 8.35 -3.90
CA ASN A 89 5.09 7.33 -4.93
C ASN A 89 3.72 7.00 -5.57
N PRO A 90 3.11 7.93 -6.32
CA PRO A 90 1.86 7.68 -6.99
C PRO A 90 1.98 6.57 -8.04
N ILE A 91 0.94 5.74 -8.14
CA ILE A 91 0.82 4.69 -9.16
C ILE A 91 0.47 5.31 -10.51
N LEU A 92 -0.37 6.34 -10.48
CA LEU A 92 -0.90 7.02 -11.65
C LEU A 92 -1.25 8.46 -11.28
N GLU A 93 -0.87 9.39 -12.15
CA GLU A 93 -1.31 10.78 -12.13
C GLU A 93 -1.70 11.19 -13.55
N ILE A 94 -2.94 11.62 -13.74
CA ILE A 94 -3.45 12.04 -15.05
C ILE A 94 -4.39 13.23 -14.93
N SER A 95 -4.34 14.11 -15.92
CA SER A 95 -5.25 15.25 -16.06
C SER A 95 -6.32 14.96 -17.13
N ILE A 96 -7.59 15.20 -16.79
CA ILE A 96 -8.77 14.89 -17.61
C ILE A 96 -9.69 16.11 -17.63
N HIS A 97 -10.01 16.63 -18.81
CA HIS A 97 -10.86 17.83 -18.92
C HIS A 97 -12.35 17.51 -18.95
N SER A 98 -12.73 16.27 -19.30
CA SER A 98 -14.11 15.86 -19.44
C SER A 98 -14.60 15.07 -18.23
N ARG A 99 -15.68 15.53 -17.61
CA ARG A 99 -16.37 14.85 -16.51
C ARG A 99 -16.76 13.40 -16.89
N LEU A 100 -17.30 13.20 -18.09
CA LEU A 100 -17.69 11.86 -18.56
C LEU A 100 -16.47 10.97 -18.83
N ALA A 101 -15.36 11.53 -19.31
CA ALA A 101 -14.11 10.78 -19.47
C ALA A 101 -13.55 10.35 -18.11
N LEU A 102 -13.62 11.22 -17.10
CA LEU A 102 -13.23 10.91 -15.73
C LEU A 102 -14.10 9.78 -15.14
N VAL A 103 -15.42 9.79 -15.36
CA VAL A 103 -16.31 8.69 -14.94
C VAL A 103 -15.83 7.36 -15.52
N ASN A 104 -15.62 7.30 -16.83
CA ASN A 104 -15.15 6.06 -17.48
C ASN A 104 -13.80 5.60 -16.94
N GLN A 105 -12.89 6.54 -16.68
CA GLN A 105 -11.57 6.24 -16.13
C GLN A 105 -11.66 5.69 -14.70
N LEU A 106 -12.49 6.28 -13.85
CA LEU A 106 -12.71 5.82 -12.47
C LEU A 106 -13.33 4.41 -12.45
N GLU A 107 -14.39 4.18 -13.23
CA GLU A 107 -15.05 2.87 -13.33
C GLU A 107 -14.06 1.78 -13.77
N GLU A 108 -13.20 2.10 -14.75
CA GLU A 108 -12.18 1.17 -15.23
C GLU A 108 -11.10 0.90 -14.17
N LEU A 109 -10.56 1.95 -13.52
CA LEU A 109 -9.55 1.81 -12.47
C LEU A 109 -10.07 0.97 -11.31
N MET A 110 -11.30 1.21 -10.86
CA MET A 110 -11.92 0.44 -9.78
C MET A 110 -12.01 -1.05 -10.11
N ARG A 111 -12.19 -1.38 -11.40
CA ARG A 111 -12.24 -2.75 -11.91
C ARG A 111 -10.85 -3.40 -11.97
N ILE A 112 -9.85 -2.71 -12.51
CA ILE A 112 -8.57 -3.34 -12.92
C ILE A 112 -7.43 -3.20 -11.90
N LEU A 113 -7.52 -2.26 -10.94
CA LEU A 113 -6.42 -2.05 -10.00
C LEU A 113 -6.19 -3.30 -9.13
N PRO A 114 -4.96 -3.86 -9.12
CA PRO A 114 -4.64 -5.05 -8.33
C PRO A 114 -4.52 -4.72 -6.84
N PRO A 115 -4.59 -5.71 -5.94
CA PRO A 115 -4.26 -5.49 -4.54
C PRO A 115 -2.79 -5.08 -4.36
N TYR A 116 -2.52 -4.29 -3.34
CA TYR A 116 -1.19 -3.97 -2.86
C TYR A 116 -0.90 -4.73 -1.57
N GLU A 117 0.31 -5.26 -1.45
CA GLU A 117 0.77 -6.01 -0.28
C GLU A 117 1.53 -5.06 0.64
N ASP A 118 1.15 -5.01 1.91
CA ASP A 118 1.89 -4.26 2.94
C ASP A 118 3.30 -4.87 3.09
N PRO A 119 4.38 -4.12 2.78
CA PRO A 119 5.73 -4.65 2.84
C PRO A 119 6.27 -4.75 4.28
N ARG A 120 5.57 -4.17 5.26
CA ARG A 120 6.01 -4.12 6.66
C ARG A 120 5.84 -5.47 7.34
N MET A 121 6.63 -5.68 8.38
CA MET A 121 6.43 -6.77 9.32
C MET A 121 5.24 -6.41 10.22
N THR A 122 4.19 -7.23 10.20
CA THR A 122 2.95 -6.96 10.92
C THR A 122 2.53 -8.16 11.75
N LEU A 123 2.03 -7.90 12.96
CA LEU A 123 1.45 -8.94 13.83
C LEU A 123 0.06 -9.35 13.33
N GLN A 124 -0.69 -8.36 12.88
CA GLN A 124 -1.99 -8.46 12.25
C GLN A 124 -2.19 -7.21 11.39
N ARG A 125 -3.28 -7.17 10.59
CA ARG A 125 -3.63 -6.01 9.76
C ARG A 125 -3.51 -4.71 10.57
N GLY A 126 -2.73 -3.76 10.05
CA GLY A 126 -2.51 -2.45 10.64
C GLY A 126 -1.69 -2.39 11.93
N VAL A 127 -1.18 -3.52 12.45
CA VAL A 127 -0.34 -3.53 13.67
C VAL A 127 1.06 -3.97 13.29
N VAL A 128 1.99 -3.00 13.27
CA VAL A 128 3.40 -3.22 12.95
C VAL A 128 4.09 -3.97 14.11
N ASP A 129 4.88 -4.98 13.75
CA ASP A 129 5.83 -5.60 14.67
C ASP A 129 7.12 -4.76 14.64
N ASP A 130 7.21 -3.73 15.48
CA ASP A 130 8.32 -2.76 15.47
C ASP A 130 9.69 -3.44 15.54
N THR A 131 9.80 -4.54 16.31
CA THR A 131 11.07 -5.27 16.44
C THR A 131 11.45 -5.92 15.11
N SER A 132 10.54 -6.72 14.55
CA SER A 132 10.80 -7.39 13.27
C SER A 132 10.92 -6.40 12.11
N GLU A 133 10.17 -5.30 12.13
CA GLU A 133 10.20 -4.25 11.12
C GLU A 133 11.52 -3.49 11.15
N SER A 134 12.05 -3.18 12.34
CA SER A 134 13.38 -2.57 12.48
C SER A 134 14.47 -3.43 11.81
N TYR A 135 14.39 -4.76 11.96
CA TYR A 135 15.32 -5.67 11.30
C TYR A 135 15.10 -5.74 9.78
N ARG A 136 13.85 -5.65 9.30
CA ARG A 136 13.56 -5.57 7.86
C ARG A 136 14.17 -4.32 7.24
N LEU A 137 14.02 -3.17 7.90
CA LEU A 137 14.62 -1.92 7.47
C LEU A 137 16.15 -2.00 7.50
N GLU A 138 16.74 -2.58 8.56
CA GLU A 138 18.19 -2.79 8.64
C GLU A 138 18.71 -3.69 7.50
N LEU A 139 17.98 -4.76 7.15
CA LEU A 139 18.30 -5.62 6.00
C LEU A 139 18.30 -4.82 4.69
N ILE A 140 17.37 -3.89 4.49
CA ILE A 140 17.28 -3.07 3.28
C ILE A 140 18.42 -2.06 3.21
N THR A 141 18.72 -1.39 4.33
CA THR A 141 19.72 -0.31 4.36
C THR A 141 21.15 -0.85 4.39
N ASN A 142 21.41 -1.90 5.17
CA ASN A 142 22.76 -2.37 5.46
C ASN A 142 23.07 -3.77 4.88
N GLY A 143 22.07 -4.46 4.33
CA GLY A 143 22.22 -5.83 3.84
C GLY A 143 22.22 -6.88 4.96
N ILE A 144 22.53 -8.12 4.58
CA ILE A 144 22.54 -9.25 5.52
C ILE A 144 23.89 -9.38 6.24
N SER A 145 23.86 -9.50 7.57
CA SER A 145 25.06 -9.72 8.39
C SER A 145 24.83 -10.82 9.42
N THR A 146 25.91 -11.43 9.92
CA THR A 146 25.83 -12.44 10.98
C THR A 146 25.24 -11.88 12.26
N GLU A 147 25.58 -10.63 12.60
CA GLU A 147 25.05 -9.96 13.80
C GLU A 147 23.53 -9.77 13.69
N LEU A 148 23.06 -9.24 12.55
CA LEU A 148 21.64 -9.01 12.32
C LEU A 148 20.86 -10.33 12.29
N VAL A 149 21.40 -11.37 11.65
CA VAL A 149 20.80 -12.71 11.68
C VAL A 149 20.69 -13.25 13.11
N GLY A 150 21.70 -13.03 13.96
CA GLY A 150 21.64 -13.37 15.38
C GLY A 150 20.45 -12.70 16.08
N LYS A 151 20.31 -11.37 15.91
CA LYS A 151 19.18 -10.61 16.46
C LYS A 151 17.82 -11.11 15.94
N ILE A 152 17.73 -11.40 14.64
CA ILE A 152 16.51 -11.92 13.99
C ILE A 152 16.13 -13.30 14.51
N ILE A 153 17.11 -14.18 14.76
CA ILE A 153 16.86 -15.51 15.31
C ILE A 153 16.37 -15.43 16.76
N GLU A 154 16.99 -14.57 17.56
CA GLU A 154 16.70 -14.43 18.99
C GLU A 154 15.37 -13.71 19.26
N ASN A 155 15.12 -12.60 18.56
CA ASN A 155 14.02 -11.67 18.87
C ASN A 155 13.02 -11.48 17.73
N GLY A 156 13.34 -11.94 16.52
CA GLY A 156 12.50 -11.73 15.34
C GLY A 156 11.34 -12.72 15.23
N SER A 157 10.22 -12.24 14.68
CA SER A 157 9.06 -13.09 14.37
C SER A 157 9.34 -14.10 13.26
N ALA A 158 8.43 -15.07 13.11
CA ALA A 158 8.51 -16.02 12.00
C ALA A 158 8.44 -15.33 10.62
N GLN A 159 7.83 -14.14 10.52
CA GLN A 159 7.73 -13.40 9.26
C GLN A 159 9.12 -12.90 8.83
N ILE A 160 9.83 -12.19 9.72
CA ILE A 160 11.17 -11.66 9.41
C ILE A 160 12.21 -12.77 9.24
N GLN A 161 12.12 -13.87 10.00
CA GLN A 161 13.00 -15.03 9.77
C GLN A 161 12.78 -15.66 8.38
N ASN A 162 11.53 -15.77 7.94
CA ASN A 162 11.21 -16.26 6.60
C ASN A 162 11.65 -15.29 5.49
N HIS A 163 11.50 -13.98 5.73
CA HIS A 163 11.95 -12.91 4.84
C HIS A 163 13.48 -12.95 4.68
N CYS A 164 14.22 -13.00 5.80
CA CYS A 164 15.66 -13.14 5.81
C CYS A 164 16.15 -14.39 5.07
N LEU A 165 15.45 -15.52 5.21
CA LEU A 165 15.77 -16.76 4.48
C LEU A 165 15.65 -16.62 2.96
N ASP A 166 14.86 -15.68 2.46
CA ASP A 166 14.69 -15.37 1.03
C ASP A 166 15.63 -14.28 0.53
N HIS A 167 16.42 -13.67 1.41
CA HIS A 167 17.38 -12.65 1.04
C HIS A 167 18.38 -13.19 -0.01
N PRO A 168 18.61 -12.48 -1.12
CA PRO A 168 19.42 -12.97 -2.25
C PRO A 168 20.85 -13.31 -1.83
N GLU A 169 21.42 -12.53 -0.91
CA GLU A 169 22.80 -12.66 -0.43
C GLU A 169 22.97 -13.63 0.75
N ILE A 170 21.91 -14.34 1.18
CA ILE A 170 22.02 -15.26 2.30
C ILE A 170 23.06 -16.37 2.01
N THR A 171 23.92 -16.64 3.00
CA THR A 171 24.97 -17.65 2.90
C THR A 171 24.52 -18.99 3.47
N ARG A 172 25.19 -20.07 3.07
CA ARG A 172 24.93 -21.42 3.59
C ARG A 172 25.02 -21.48 5.11
N ASP A 173 25.98 -20.80 5.72
CA ASP A 173 26.18 -20.83 7.17
C ASP A 173 25.09 -20.09 7.93
N LEU A 174 24.60 -18.95 7.41
CA LEU A 174 23.44 -18.28 7.98
C LEU A 174 22.18 -19.15 7.87
N ILE A 175 21.98 -19.86 6.76
CA ILE A 175 20.84 -20.79 6.63
C ILE A 175 20.92 -21.91 7.68
N LYS A 176 22.11 -22.45 7.99
CA LYS A 176 22.27 -23.46 9.05
C LYS A 176 21.80 -22.94 10.40
N GLN A 177 22.13 -21.69 10.73
CA GLN A 177 21.67 -21.07 11.99
C GLN A 177 20.13 -21.08 12.08
N PHE A 178 19.42 -20.74 11.00
CA PHE A 178 17.95 -20.84 10.96
C PHE A 178 17.43 -22.28 11.03
N ALA A 179 18.15 -23.26 10.46
CA ALA A 179 17.76 -24.66 10.51
C ALA A 179 17.83 -25.22 11.95
N GLU A 180 18.81 -24.77 12.73
CA GLU A 180 19.03 -25.17 14.12
C GLU A 180 18.12 -24.38 15.08
N ASN A 181 18.10 -23.06 14.94
CA ASN A 181 17.58 -22.12 15.94
C ASN A 181 16.30 -21.38 15.51
N GLY A 182 15.76 -21.63 14.32
CA GLY A 182 14.56 -20.92 13.83
C GLY A 182 13.36 -21.04 14.78
N ILE A 183 12.59 -19.96 14.93
CA ILE A 183 11.55 -19.83 15.96
C ILE A 183 10.42 -20.87 15.82
N THR A 184 10.11 -21.31 14.59
CA THR A 184 9.08 -22.33 14.35
C THR A 184 9.62 -23.50 13.52
N LYS A 185 8.95 -24.65 13.63
CA LYS A 185 9.22 -25.82 12.77
C LYS A 185 9.12 -25.47 11.27
N LYS A 186 8.20 -24.56 10.88
CA LYS A 186 8.05 -24.12 9.49
C LYS A 186 9.29 -23.39 9.00
N VAL A 187 9.85 -22.48 9.81
CA VAL A 187 11.11 -21.77 9.50
C VAL A 187 12.27 -22.78 9.37
N LYS A 188 12.44 -23.67 10.36
CA LYS A 188 13.49 -24.70 10.33
C LYS A 188 13.38 -25.60 9.08
N ASN A 189 12.15 -25.98 8.70
CA ASN A 189 11.91 -26.79 7.51
C ASN A 189 12.23 -26.04 6.21
N LYS A 190 11.91 -24.74 6.11
CA LYS A 190 12.27 -23.89 4.97
C LYS A 190 13.79 -23.80 4.83
N ALA A 191 14.50 -23.55 5.94
CA ALA A 191 15.96 -23.50 5.96
C ALA A 191 16.58 -24.84 5.50
N ASN A 192 16.12 -25.97 6.07
CA ASN A 192 16.58 -27.31 5.67
C ASN A 192 16.31 -27.62 4.19
N THR A 193 15.15 -27.20 3.68
CA THR A 193 14.83 -27.34 2.25
C THR A 193 15.78 -26.51 1.39
N LYS A 194 16.08 -25.26 1.79
CA LYS A 194 17.06 -24.43 1.08
C LYS A 194 18.45 -25.05 1.08
N LEU A 195 18.95 -25.58 2.19
CA LEU A 195 20.25 -26.26 2.24
C LEU A 195 20.37 -27.43 1.26
N LYS A 196 19.25 -28.06 0.90
CA LYS A 196 19.18 -29.16 -0.08
C LYS A 196 18.91 -28.68 -1.52
N SER A 197 18.75 -27.39 -1.76
CA SER A 197 18.51 -26.84 -3.10
C SER A 197 19.77 -26.87 -3.95
N LYS A 198 19.61 -26.81 -5.29
CA LYS A 198 20.74 -26.85 -6.24
C LYS A 198 21.80 -25.79 -5.97
N ARG A 199 21.41 -24.62 -5.44
CA ARG A 199 22.33 -23.52 -5.10
C ARG A 199 23.39 -23.96 -4.07
N TRP A 200 23.09 -24.96 -3.25
CA TRP A 200 23.90 -25.35 -2.10
C TRP A 200 24.17 -26.87 -2.05
N ARG A 201 23.82 -27.64 -3.09
CA ARG A 201 24.34 -29.01 -3.25
C ARG A 201 25.74 -28.95 -3.82
#